data_AF-A0AAN6NH83-F1
#
_entry.id   AF-A0AAN6NH83-F1
#
_cell.length_a   1.000
_cell.length_b   1.000
_cell.length_c   1.000
_cell.angle_alpha   90.00
_cell.angle_beta   90.00
_cell.angle_gamma   90.00
#
_symmetry.space_group_name_H-M   'P 1'
#
loop_
_entity.id
_entity.type
_entity.pdbx_description
1 polymer ?
#
loop_
_entity_poly.entity_id
_entity_poly.type
_entity_poly.pdbx_seq_one_letter_code
_entity_poly.pdbx_strand_id
1 'polypeptide(L)'
;MSRSLPNIIITGTPGVGKTLHCELLAERVPGMKHLSVNDVVKEKECHEGYDEEFQSWIVDEDKLLDTIEEQVKAGGCIIDWHACDLFPKSWIDLVVVLRVDHTTLYDRLKARNYPENKLQENLDSEIMEVLLQEARDSYDEEIVVELQSNDTEDMESNVDRIEAWIPQRNYGEGPGSGRIVKEDDYSDNKIDISNNEQNPKPSLWRVLNVISNTVPRKALKMAHDIRQQVNFITGNKNKLTEVKAILEPAIQVDSRALDLIEVQAATMEEVTIDKCRRAADLVMGPVLVEDTCLCFDALNDLPGPYILGHDGLNKLLAGHEDKSAKAVCTFAYSAGPGHEPILFQGITEGKIVPARGPANFGWDPIFEYEGKTYAEMTKEEKNKISHRFKALQKLQAWFKLQLTT
;
A
#
# COMPACT_ATOMS: atom_id res chain seq x y z
N MET A 1 30.75 22.76 7.04
CA MET A 1 30.74 23.78 5.97
C MET A 1 29.43 23.61 5.20
N SER A 2 28.86 24.66 4.60
CA SER A 2 27.69 24.49 3.73
C SER A 2 28.11 23.76 2.45
N ARG A 3 27.53 22.58 2.19
CA ARG A 3 27.79 21.77 0.99
C ARG A 3 27.37 22.56 -0.26
N SER A 4 28.16 22.48 -1.34
CA SER A 4 27.95 23.29 -2.56
C SER A 4 27.04 22.66 -3.59
N LEU A 5 26.86 21.34 -3.51
CA LEU A 5 25.95 20.51 -4.27
C LEU A 5 25.24 19.57 -3.28
N PRO A 6 23.99 19.17 -3.55
CA PRO A 6 23.26 18.29 -2.65
C PRO A 6 23.85 16.88 -2.62
N ASN A 7 23.48 16.11 -1.61
CA ASN A 7 23.57 14.66 -1.60
C ASN A 7 22.18 14.07 -1.74
N ILE A 8 22.06 13.13 -2.68
CA ILE A 8 20.80 12.50 -3.06
C ILE A 8 20.95 11.00 -2.82
N ILE A 9 20.05 10.40 -2.07
CA ILE A 9 19.90 8.94 -2.03
C ILE A 9 18.97 8.54 -3.17
N ILE A 10 19.33 7.50 -3.92
CA ILE A 10 18.41 6.79 -4.80
C ILE A 10 18.28 5.38 -4.23
N THR A 11 17.13 5.09 -3.65
CA THR A 11 16.78 3.82 -2.99
C THR A 11 15.57 3.15 -3.64
N GLY A 12 15.15 2.00 -3.12
CA GLY A 12 14.12 1.12 -3.68
C GLY A 12 14.65 -0.31 -3.90
N THR A 13 13.77 -1.24 -4.23
CA THR A 13 14.08 -2.68 -4.24
C THR A 13 15.15 -3.05 -5.27
N PRO A 14 15.99 -4.07 -5.07
CA PRO A 14 16.76 -4.70 -6.15
C PRO A 14 15.90 -4.92 -7.41
N GLY A 15 16.32 -4.38 -8.55
CA GLY A 15 15.58 -4.47 -9.83
C GLY A 15 14.81 -3.21 -10.24
N VAL A 16 14.56 -2.24 -9.34
CA VAL A 16 13.78 -1.03 -9.69
C VAL A 16 14.45 -0.10 -10.70
N GLY A 17 15.80 -0.06 -10.74
CA GLY A 17 16.56 0.75 -11.70
C GLY A 17 17.56 1.75 -11.10
N LYS A 18 17.80 1.72 -9.78
CA LYS A 18 18.66 2.66 -9.03
C LYS A 18 19.98 3.00 -9.72
N THR A 19 20.82 2.00 -9.98
CA THR A 19 22.17 2.17 -10.53
C THR A 19 22.14 2.93 -11.85
N LEU A 20 21.22 2.60 -12.75
CA LEU A 20 21.07 3.28 -14.04
C LEU A 20 20.60 4.73 -13.88
N HIS A 21 19.70 5.03 -12.93
CA HIS A 21 19.35 6.42 -12.61
C HIS A 21 20.56 7.20 -12.06
N CYS A 22 21.37 6.57 -11.22
CA CYS A 22 22.55 7.19 -10.62
C CYS A 22 23.65 7.48 -11.65
N GLU A 23 23.90 6.53 -12.56
CA GLU A 23 24.83 6.67 -13.69
C GLU A 23 24.39 7.82 -14.60
N LEU A 24 23.13 7.83 -15.06
CA LEU A 24 22.60 8.88 -15.94
C LEU A 24 22.61 10.27 -15.28
N LEU A 25 22.31 10.37 -13.99
CA LEU A 25 22.38 11.63 -13.24
C LEU A 25 23.82 12.12 -13.02
N ALA A 26 24.77 11.20 -12.80
CA ALA A 26 26.19 11.55 -12.69
C ALA A 26 26.78 12.02 -14.03
N GLU A 27 26.29 11.47 -15.16
CA GLU A 27 26.67 11.92 -16.50
C GLU A 27 26.04 13.28 -16.87
N ARG A 28 24.75 13.49 -16.56
CA ARG A 28 24.02 14.72 -16.90
C ARG A 28 24.38 15.91 -16.01
N VAL A 29 24.57 15.72 -14.70
CA VAL A 29 24.68 16.82 -13.73
C VAL A 29 26.13 17.08 -13.31
N PRO A 30 26.78 18.17 -13.79
CA PRO A 30 28.21 18.37 -13.58
C PRO A 30 28.60 18.52 -12.10
N GLY A 31 29.50 17.65 -11.64
CA GLY A 31 30.01 17.66 -10.28
C GLY A 31 29.27 16.75 -9.30
N MET A 32 28.12 16.19 -9.69
CA MET A 32 27.54 15.04 -9.00
C MET A 32 28.38 13.79 -9.28
N LYS A 33 28.42 12.85 -8.33
CA LYS A 33 29.15 11.58 -8.44
C LYS A 33 28.30 10.42 -7.93
N HIS A 34 28.16 9.37 -8.72
CA HIS A 34 27.60 8.11 -8.27
C HIS A 34 28.49 7.47 -7.20
N LEU A 35 27.89 7.11 -6.08
CA LEU A 35 28.49 6.39 -4.97
C LEU A 35 27.71 5.08 -4.78
N SER A 36 28.15 4.04 -5.48
CA SER A 36 27.64 2.67 -5.29
C SER A 36 28.13 2.13 -3.95
N VAL A 37 27.23 2.06 -2.97
CA VAL A 37 27.58 1.58 -1.63
C VAL A 37 27.91 0.08 -1.66
N ASN A 38 27.34 -0.67 -2.62
CA ASN A 38 27.71 -2.06 -2.92
C ASN A 38 29.18 -2.23 -3.29
N ASP A 39 29.77 -1.26 -3.97
CA ASP A 39 31.16 -1.36 -4.39
C ASP A 39 32.10 -0.78 -3.33
N VAL A 40 31.67 0.22 -2.55
CA VAL A 40 32.37 0.63 -1.32
C VAL A 40 32.52 -0.54 -0.35
N VAL A 41 31.44 -1.26 -0.05
CA VAL A 41 31.45 -2.40 0.87
C VAL A 41 32.46 -3.47 0.43
N LYS A 42 32.52 -3.79 -0.87
CA LYS A 42 33.46 -4.79 -1.43
C LYS A 42 34.90 -4.28 -1.48
N GLU A 43 35.13 -3.06 -2.00
CA GLU A 43 36.49 -2.52 -2.24
C GLU A 43 37.19 -2.05 -0.97
N LYS A 44 36.42 -1.70 0.07
CA LYS A 44 36.92 -1.20 1.37
C LYS A 44 36.71 -2.23 2.49
N GLU A 45 36.21 -3.41 2.15
CA GLU A 45 35.94 -4.52 3.06
C GLU A 45 35.06 -4.11 4.26
N CYS A 46 34.03 -3.27 4.02
CA CYS A 46 33.11 -2.78 5.06
C CYS A 46 32.02 -3.81 5.37
N HIS A 47 32.45 -5.03 5.71
CA HIS A 47 31.58 -6.17 5.98
C HIS A 47 32.20 -7.12 7.01
N GLU A 48 31.37 -7.74 7.84
CA GLU A 48 31.79 -8.76 8.81
C GLU A 48 31.84 -10.17 8.20
N GLY A 49 31.15 -10.39 7.08
CA GLY A 49 31.11 -11.67 6.38
C GLY A 49 30.15 -11.68 5.19
N TYR A 50 30.10 -12.80 4.47
CA TYR A 50 29.11 -13.04 3.42
C TYR A 50 28.07 -14.04 3.91
N ASP A 51 26.80 -13.70 3.73
CA ASP A 51 25.69 -14.59 4.01
C ASP A 51 25.38 -15.44 2.76
N GLU A 52 25.63 -16.75 2.88
CA GLU A 52 25.39 -17.75 1.83
C GLU A 52 23.89 -18.05 1.61
N GLU A 53 23.02 -17.81 2.59
CA GLU A 53 21.57 -18.06 2.50
C GLU A 53 20.88 -16.90 1.78
N PHE A 54 21.15 -15.67 2.20
CA PHE A 54 20.60 -14.45 1.60
C PHE A 54 21.40 -13.96 0.38
N GLN A 55 22.58 -14.52 0.12
CA GLN A 55 23.49 -14.15 -0.99
C GLN A 55 23.80 -12.64 -0.99
N SER A 56 24.36 -12.17 0.12
CA SER A 56 24.59 -10.75 0.42
C SER A 56 25.71 -10.57 1.45
N TRP A 57 26.36 -9.40 1.47
CA TRP A 57 27.34 -9.05 2.50
C TRP A 57 26.63 -8.60 3.78
N ILE A 58 27.11 -9.08 4.93
CA ILE A 58 26.75 -8.56 6.26
C ILE A 58 27.57 -7.29 6.45
N VAL A 59 26.94 -6.13 6.31
CA VAL A 59 27.62 -4.82 6.26
C VAL A 59 28.03 -4.39 7.66
N ASP A 60 29.27 -3.89 7.77
CA ASP A 60 29.75 -3.16 8.95
C ASP A 60 29.36 -1.70 8.76
N GLU A 61 28.24 -1.31 9.38
CA GLU A 61 27.60 0.00 9.22
C GLU A 61 28.49 1.15 9.71
N ASP A 62 29.12 1.00 10.88
CA ASP A 62 30.03 1.99 11.45
C ASP A 62 31.23 2.21 10.52
N LYS A 63 31.90 1.12 10.09
CA LYS A 63 33.04 1.20 9.17
C LYS A 63 32.65 1.75 7.80
N LEU A 64 31.45 1.45 7.32
CA LEU A 64 30.93 2.00 6.07
C LEU A 64 30.73 3.51 6.17
N LEU A 65 30.08 3.99 7.25
CA LEU A 65 29.87 5.42 7.49
C LEU A 65 31.20 6.17 7.60
N ASP A 66 32.14 5.67 8.41
CA ASP A 66 33.49 6.25 8.54
C ASP A 66 34.21 6.33 7.18
N THR A 67 34.06 5.31 6.33
CA THR A 67 34.71 5.22 5.02
C THR A 67 34.17 6.24 4.02
N ILE A 68 32.88 6.57 4.06
CA ILE A 68 32.25 7.51 3.11
C ILE A 68 32.13 8.93 3.66
N GLU A 69 32.35 9.14 4.97
CA GLU A 69 32.04 10.39 5.67
C GLU A 69 32.66 11.63 4.99
N GLU A 70 33.95 11.60 4.68
CA GLU A 70 34.64 12.75 4.05
C GLU A 70 34.05 13.08 2.66
N GLN A 71 33.73 12.05 1.87
CA GLN A 71 33.16 12.21 0.53
C GLN A 71 31.74 12.76 0.60
N VAL A 72 30.89 12.22 1.47
CA VAL A 72 29.50 12.69 1.61
C VAL A 72 29.47 14.10 2.24
N LYS A 73 30.32 14.41 3.22
CA LYS A 73 30.44 15.76 3.79
C LYS A 73 30.92 16.83 2.79
N ALA A 74 31.59 16.45 1.70
CA ALA A 74 31.95 17.38 0.63
C ALA A 74 30.73 17.86 -0.21
N GLY A 75 29.67 17.03 -0.27
CA GLY A 75 28.51 17.27 -1.13
C GLY A 75 28.67 16.75 -2.56
N GLY A 76 27.57 16.65 -3.30
CA GLY A 76 27.56 16.19 -4.69
C GLY A 76 27.56 14.66 -4.86
N CYS A 77 27.06 13.90 -3.89
CA CYS A 77 26.96 12.44 -3.99
C CYS A 77 25.55 12.00 -4.43
N ILE A 78 25.50 11.02 -5.35
CA ILE A 78 24.30 10.25 -5.68
C ILE A 78 24.51 8.84 -5.12
N ILE A 79 23.89 8.54 -3.98
CA ILE A 79 24.12 7.34 -3.19
C ILE A 79 23.18 6.24 -3.69
N ASP A 80 23.75 5.18 -4.27
CA ASP A 80 23.01 4.00 -4.76
C ASP A 80 23.09 2.87 -3.74
N TRP A 81 21.96 2.61 -3.08
CA TRP A 81 21.83 1.55 -2.08
C TRP A 81 20.35 1.19 -1.86
N HIS A 82 20.05 0.27 -0.94
CA HIS A 82 18.69 -0.21 -0.65
C HIS A 82 18.19 0.19 0.75
N ALA A 83 19.02 0.10 1.80
CA ALA A 83 18.67 0.55 3.16
C ALA A 83 19.14 2.00 3.41
N CYS A 84 18.23 2.96 3.40
CA CYS A 84 18.55 4.39 3.48
C CYS A 84 18.56 4.96 4.91
N ASP A 85 18.02 4.21 5.88
CA ASP A 85 17.97 4.56 7.31
C ASP A 85 19.35 4.76 7.96
N LEU A 86 20.36 4.04 7.48
CA LEU A 86 21.77 4.13 7.90
C LEU A 86 22.34 5.56 7.88
N PHE A 87 21.99 6.39 6.90
CA PHE A 87 22.70 7.66 6.67
C PHE A 87 22.18 8.78 7.60
N PRO A 88 23.04 9.53 8.31
CA PRO A 88 22.60 10.62 9.16
C PRO A 88 21.83 11.70 8.39
N LYS A 89 20.61 12.08 8.83
CA LYS A 89 19.77 13.15 8.22
C LYS A 89 20.56 14.39 7.77
N SER A 90 21.54 14.84 8.56
CA SER A 90 22.37 16.02 8.25
C SER A 90 23.24 15.91 6.98
N TRP A 91 23.45 14.71 6.46
CA TRP A 91 24.24 14.42 5.27
C TRP A 91 23.42 14.47 3.98
N ILE A 92 22.10 14.35 4.05
CA ILE A 92 21.21 14.07 2.91
C ILE A 92 20.26 15.24 2.69
N ASP A 93 20.02 15.62 1.43
CA ASP A 93 19.12 16.73 1.07
C ASP A 93 17.92 16.28 0.23
N LEU A 94 17.97 15.06 -0.35
CA LEU A 94 16.86 14.42 -1.07
C LEU A 94 17.00 12.89 -0.95
N VAL A 95 15.86 12.20 -0.77
CA VAL A 95 15.74 10.75 -0.85
C VAL A 95 14.73 10.41 -1.93
N VAL A 96 15.20 9.79 -3.01
CA VAL A 96 14.36 9.29 -4.10
C VAL A 96 14.13 7.80 -3.89
N VAL A 97 12.88 7.39 -3.72
CA VAL A 97 12.46 5.98 -3.65
C VAL A 97 11.90 5.59 -5.01
N LEU A 98 12.68 4.80 -5.76
CA LEU A 98 12.21 4.22 -7.03
C LEU A 98 11.31 3.02 -6.77
N ARG A 99 10.16 3.00 -7.44
CA ARG A 99 9.11 1.97 -7.36
C ARG A 99 8.85 1.38 -8.74
N VAL A 100 8.50 0.09 -8.77
CA VAL A 100 8.18 -0.62 -10.02
C VAL A 100 7.02 -1.57 -9.81
N ASP A 101 6.15 -1.69 -10.82
CA ASP A 101 5.05 -2.64 -10.80
C ASP A 101 5.56 -4.09 -10.68
N HIS A 102 4.82 -4.90 -9.92
CA HIS A 102 5.19 -6.28 -9.62
C HIS A 102 5.44 -7.17 -10.86
N THR A 103 4.82 -6.91 -12.02
CA THR A 103 5.07 -7.70 -13.24
C THR A 103 6.39 -7.31 -13.89
N THR A 104 6.65 -6.02 -14.06
CA THR A 104 7.93 -5.51 -14.55
C THR A 104 9.08 -5.89 -13.60
N LEU A 105 8.88 -5.82 -12.29
CA LEU A 105 9.90 -6.21 -11.32
C LEU A 105 10.17 -7.72 -11.38
N TYR A 106 9.14 -8.57 -11.51
CA TYR A 106 9.29 -10.01 -11.67
C TYR A 106 10.15 -10.34 -12.90
N ASP A 107 9.84 -9.74 -14.06
CA ASP A 107 10.58 -9.98 -15.29
C ASP A 107 12.03 -9.50 -15.21
N ARG A 108 12.29 -8.34 -14.58
CA ARG A 108 13.64 -7.81 -14.35
C ARG A 108 14.47 -8.67 -13.39
N LEU A 109 13.88 -9.16 -12.29
CA LEU A 109 14.54 -10.05 -11.33
C LEU A 109 14.82 -11.43 -11.93
N LYS A 110 13.87 -11.95 -12.72
CA LYS A 110 14.02 -13.22 -13.45
C LYS A 110 15.12 -13.15 -14.51
N ALA A 111 15.22 -12.03 -15.23
CA ALA A 111 16.30 -11.78 -16.19
C ALA A 111 17.70 -11.72 -15.52
N ARG A 112 17.77 -11.40 -14.21
CA ARG A 112 19.00 -11.46 -13.39
C ARG A 112 19.32 -12.87 -12.87
N ASN A 113 18.52 -13.88 -13.24
CA ASN A 113 18.68 -15.27 -12.81
C ASN A 113 18.73 -15.45 -11.28
N TYR A 114 17.90 -14.69 -10.57
CA TYR A 114 17.75 -14.81 -9.11
C TYR A 114 17.06 -16.14 -8.73
N PRO A 115 17.47 -16.79 -7.62
CA PRO A 115 16.72 -17.88 -7.03
C PRO A 115 15.27 -17.50 -6.70
N GLU A 116 14.32 -18.43 -6.84
CA GLU A 116 12.88 -18.16 -6.68
C GLU A 116 12.54 -17.55 -5.30
N ASN A 117 13.19 -18.00 -4.23
CA ASN A 117 13.02 -17.43 -2.89
C ASN A 117 13.46 -15.97 -2.82
N LYS A 118 14.64 -15.63 -3.36
CA LYS A 118 15.15 -14.26 -3.40
C LYS A 118 14.32 -13.37 -4.32
N LEU A 119 13.81 -13.92 -5.43
CA LEU A 119 12.89 -13.22 -6.33
C LEU A 119 11.57 -12.90 -5.62
N GLN A 120 10.97 -13.87 -4.92
CA GLN A 120 9.73 -13.68 -4.17
C GLN A 120 9.90 -12.68 -3.02
N GLU A 121 10.99 -12.79 -2.25
CA GLU A 121 11.32 -11.86 -1.15
C GLU A 121 11.43 -10.41 -1.63
N ASN A 122 12.09 -10.17 -2.77
CA ASN A 122 12.19 -8.84 -3.35
C ASN A 122 10.84 -8.33 -3.88
N LEU A 123 10.01 -9.20 -4.49
CA LEU A 123 8.66 -8.83 -4.90
C LEU A 123 7.77 -8.50 -3.70
N ASP A 124 7.83 -9.29 -2.64
CA ASP A 124 7.09 -9.03 -1.40
C ASP A 124 7.56 -7.72 -0.75
N SER A 125 8.87 -7.43 -0.74
CA SER A 125 9.43 -6.16 -0.25
C SER A 125 8.93 -4.94 -1.05
N GLU A 126 8.89 -5.03 -2.39
CA GLU A 126 8.34 -3.98 -3.25
C GLU A 126 6.83 -3.80 -3.07
N ILE A 127 6.08 -4.91 -2.94
CA ILE A 127 4.63 -4.93 -2.74
C ILE A 127 4.23 -4.35 -1.38
N MET A 128 5.01 -4.66 -0.33
CA MET A 128 4.83 -4.15 1.04
C MET A 128 5.45 -2.76 1.24
N GLU A 129 6.05 -2.18 0.19
CA GLU A 129 6.64 -0.84 0.15
C GLU A 129 7.73 -0.61 1.22
N VAL A 130 8.46 -1.65 1.62
CA VAL A 130 9.34 -1.64 2.80
C VAL A 130 10.31 -0.46 2.78
N LEU A 131 11.00 -0.25 1.66
CA LEU A 131 12.01 0.80 1.50
C LEU A 131 11.40 2.21 1.32
N LEU A 132 10.11 2.31 0.97
CA LEU A 132 9.38 3.58 0.99
C LEU A 132 8.99 3.96 2.42
N GLN A 133 8.55 2.99 3.21
CA GLN A 133 8.22 3.22 4.62
C GLN A 133 9.48 3.54 5.43
N GLU A 134 10.54 2.77 5.24
CA GLU A 134 11.86 3.03 5.85
C GLU A 134 12.38 4.45 5.56
N ALA A 135 12.27 4.91 4.30
CA ALA A 135 12.61 6.28 3.93
C ALA A 135 11.73 7.33 4.64
N ARG A 136 10.41 7.10 4.74
CA ARG A 136 9.47 8.01 5.43
C ARG A 136 9.64 8.04 6.94
N ASP A 137 10.05 6.94 7.55
CA ASP A 137 10.33 6.86 8.99
C ASP A 137 11.70 7.49 9.32
N SER A 138 12.67 7.39 8.40
CA SER A 138 14.06 7.82 8.61
C SER A 138 14.35 9.27 8.20
N TYR A 139 13.53 9.88 7.33
CA TYR A 139 13.72 11.23 6.78
C TYR A 139 12.47 12.08 6.93
N ASP A 140 12.62 13.40 6.76
CA ASP A 140 11.48 14.32 6.84
C ASP A 140 10.67 14.25 5.53
N GLU A 141 9.33 14.20 5.61
CA GLU A 141 8.43 13.93 4.48
C GLU A 141 8.68 14.85 3.26
N GLU A 142 9.11 16.10 3.49
CA GLU A 142 9.39 17.07 2.43
C GLU A 142 10.58 16.71 1.52
N ILE A 143 11.49 15.83 1.98
CA ILE A 143 12.67 15.39 1.21
C ILE A 143 12.57 13.95 0.72
N VAL A 144 11.46 13.25 0.96
CA VAL A 144 11.23 11.87 0.48
C VAL A 144 10.30 11.89 -0.74
N VAL A 145 10.81 11.45 -1.89
CA VAL A 145 10.12 11.50 -3.18
C VAL A 145 9.98 10.10 -3.76
N GLU A 146 8.74 9.66 -3.93
CA GLU A 146 8.40 8.40 -4.59
C GLU A 146 8.31 8.61 -6.11
N LEU A 147 9.03 7.80 -6.90
CA LEU A 147 9.03 7.86 -8.37
C LEU A 147 8.82 6.47 -8.98
N GLN A 148 7.98 6.39 -10.01
CA GLN A 148 7.75 5.16 -10.79
C GLN A 148 8.88 4.95 -11.80
N SER A 149 9.28 3.71 -12.05
CA SER A 149 10.44 3.36 -12.88
C SER A 149 10.19 2.13 -13.76
N ASN A 150 9.00 2.01 -14.33
CA ASN A 150 8.50 0.81 -15.03
C ASN A 150 9.12 0.64 -16.43
N ASP A 151 9.38 1.75 -17.12
CA ASP A 151 9.96 1.75 -18.46
C ASP A 151 11.02 2.86 -18.63
N THR A 152 11.43 3.09 -19.88
CA THR A 152 12.43 4.10 -20.23
C THR A 152 11.89 5.53 -20.25
N GLU A 153 10.58 5.73 -20.43
CA GLU A 153 9.96 7.07 -20.36
C GLU A 153 9.88 7.53 -18.90
N ASP A 154 9.48 6.63 -17.98
CA ASP A 154 9.57 6.83 -16.54
C ASP A 154 11.00 7.23 -16.13
N MET A 155 12.02 6.49 -16.60
CA MET A 155 13.42 6.72 -16.27
C MET A 155 13.95 8.09 -16.72
N GLU A 156 13.77 8.48 -17.98
CA GLU A 156 14.22 9.79 -18.47
C GLU A 156 13.48 10.92 -17.74
N SER A 157 12.17 10.77 -17.51
CA SER A 157 11.33 11.72 -16.75
C SER A 157 11.82 11.91 -15.30
N ASN A 158 12.21 10.81 -14.63
CA ASN A 158 12.77 10.84 -13.28
C ASN A 158 14.12 11.58 -13.25
N VAL A 159 15.00 11.27 -14.21
CA VAL A 159 16.31 11.92 -14.34
C VAL A 159 16.15 13.42 -14.61
N ASP A 160 15.29 13.81 -15.54
CA ASP A 160 14.94 15.23 -15.81
C ASP A 160 14.39 15.93 -14.55
N ARG A 161 13.52 15.27 -13.77
CA ARG A 161 12.97 15.81 -12.51
C ARG A 161 14.04 16.05 -11.45
N ILE A 162 14.94 15.08 -11.26
CA ILE A 162 15.99 15.16 -10.23
C ILE A 162 17.05 16.19 -10.65
N GLU A 163 17.41 16.24 -11.94
CA GLU A 163 18.27 17.28 -12.53
C GLU A 163 17.67 18.69 -12.34
N ALA A 164 16.36 18.86 -12.56
CA ALA A 164 15.67 20.13 -12.36
C ALA A 164 15.52 20.54 -10.88
N TRP A 165 15.50 19.58 -9.95
CA TRP A 165 15.50 19.87 -8.51
C TRP A 165 16.87 20.34 -8.00
N ILE A 166 17.97 19.80 -8.55
CA ILE A 166 19.32 20.18 -8.14
C ILE A 166 19.53 21.67 -8.44
N PRO A 167 19.90 22.50 -7.44
CA PRO A 167 20.04 23.94 -7.64
C PRO A 167 21.08 24.28 -8.71
N GLN A 168 20.61 24.70 -9.89
CA GLN A 168 21.49 25.20 -10.95
C GLN A 168 22.22 26.44 -10.44
N ARG A 169 23.55 26.36 -10.33
CA ARG A 169 24.40 27.48 -9.90
C ARG A 169 24.45 28.57 -10.97
N ASN A 170 23.49 29.48 -10.92
CA ASN A 170 23.73 30.85 -11.37
C ASN A 170 24.72 31.51 -10.41
N TYR A 171 25.72 32.20 -10.96
CA TYR A 171 26.72 32.91 -10.17
C TYR A 171 26.09 34.10 -9.44
N GLY A 172 25.90 33.95 -8.13
CA GLY A 172 25.68 35.07 -7.22
C GLY A 172 24.23 35.43 -6.95
N GLU A 173 23.48 34.56 -6.27
CA GLU A 173 22.43 34.97 -5.34
C GLU A 173 22.27 33.91 -4.22
N GLY A 174 21.57 34.25 -3.14
CA GLY A 174 21.51 33.45 -1.90
C GLY A 174 20.74 32.12 -2.03
N PRO A 175 20.74 31.27 -0.98
CA PRO A 175 20.09 29.96 -1.03
C PRO A 175 18.57 30.09 -1.16
N GLY A 176 18.05 29.88 -2.36
CA GLY A 176 16.63 29.75 -2.64
C GLY A 176 16.14 28.33 -2.35
N SER A 177 15.02 28.20 -1.64
CA SER A 177 14.34 26.92 -1.39
C SER A 177 13.67 26.42 -2.67
N GLY A 178 14.32 25.52 -3.40
CA GLY A 178 13.76 24.85 -4.57
C GLY A 178 12.69 23.82 -4.16
N ARG A 179 11.43 24.12 -4.45
CA ARG A 179 10.31 23.18 -4.24
C ARG A 179 10.12 22.35 -5.51
N ILE A 180 9.92 21.03 -5.39
CA ILE A 180 9.51 20.21 -6.54
C ILE A 180 8.09 20.62 -6.93
N VAL A 181 7.94 21.07 -8.17
CA VAL A 181 6.66 21.51 -8.75
C VAL A 181 5.76 20.29 -8.93
N LYS A 182 4.59 20.29 -8.28
CA LYS A 182 3.55 19.27 -8.49
C LYS A 182 2.70 19.65 -9.72
N GLU A 183 1.98 18.69 -10.31
CA GLU A 183 1.22 18.93 -11.56
C GLU A 183 0.20 20.10 -11.46
N ASP A 184 -0.25 20.43 -10.25
CA ASP A 184 -1.26 21.47 -9.98
C ASP A 184 -0.74 22.93 -10.03
N ASP A 185 0.58 23.16 -10.01
CA ASP A 185 1.18 24.49 -9.88
C ASP A 185 1.15 25.33 -11.20
N TYR A 186 0.64 24.77 -12.31
CA TYR A 186 0.44 25.50 -13.58
C TYR A 186 -0.92 26.22 -13.62
N SER A 187 -1.16 27.14 -12.68
CA SER A 187 -2.22 28.15 -12.81
C SER A 187 -1.77 29.53 -12.33
N ASP A 188 -2.26 30.56 -13.03
CA ASP A 188 -1.96 31.98 -12.84
C ASP A 188 -0.50 32.45 -13.04
N ASN A 189 -0.15 32.60 -14.33
CA ASN A 189 0.54 33.83 -14.76
C ASN A 189 -0.14 34.43 -16.00
N LYS A 190 -0.85 35.55 -15.82
CA LYS A 190 -1.44 36.32 -16.91
C LYS A 190 -0.35 37.07 -17.66
N ILE A 191 0.01 36.57 -18.85
CA ILE A 191 0.71 37.38 -19.85
C ILE A 191 -0.37 38.08 -20.68
N ASP A 192 -0.41 39.41 -20.56
CA ASP A 192 -1.33 40.25 -21.34
C ASP A 192 -0.82 40.38 -22.78
N ILE A 193 -1.54 39.82 -23.74
CA ILE A 193 -1.23 39.91 -25.18
C ILE A 193 -2.45 40.46 -25.91
N SER A 194 -2.55 41.77 -25.96
CA SER A 194 -3.48 42.48 -26.85
C SER A 194 -2.97 42.46 -28.30
N ASN A 195 -3.89 42.24 -29.25
CA ASN A 195 -3.73 42.25 -30.72
C ASN A 195 -3.10 40.95 -31.29
N ASN A 196 -3.61 40.34 -32.37
CA ASN A 196 -4.48 40.88 -33.43
C ASN A 196 -5.51 39.86 -33.98
N GLU A 197 -6.45 40.35 -34.79
CA GLU A 197 -7.70 39.74 -35.27
C GLU A 197 -7.58 38.49 -36.18
N GLN A 198 -8.55 37.57 -36.09
CA GLN A 198 -9.55 37.31 -37.16
C GLN A 198 -10.67 36.32 -36.76
N ASN A 199 -11.90 36.64 -37.17
CA ASN A 199 -13.17 35.89 -36.98
C ASN A 199 -13.45 34.99 -38.22
N PRO A 200 -14.46 34.08 -38.32
CA PRO A 200 -15.60 33.87 -37.42
C PRO A 200 -15.95 32.41 -37.01
N LYS A 201 -16.80 32.25 -35.97
CA LYS A 201 -17.48 30.98 -35.62
C LYS A 201 -18.72 30.72 -36.49
N PRO A 202 -19.07 29.44 -36.73
CA PRO A 202 -20.47 29.03 -36.50
C PRO A 202 -20.69 27.62 -35.88
N SER A 203 -21.57 27.59 -34.86
CA SER A 203 -22.56 26.54 -34.53
C SER A 203 -22.21 25.04 -34.36
N LEU A 204 -21.71 24.69 -33.17
CA LEU A 204 -22.32 23.78 -32.15
C LEU A 204 -22.96 22.39 -32.47
N TRP A 205 -23.39 22.00 -33.69
CA TRP A 205 -24.27 20.82 -33.83
C TRP A 205 -24.03 19.84 -34.99
N ARG A 206 -22.94 19.93 -35.76
CA ARG A 206 -22.75 18.99 -36.89
C ARG A 206 -21.32 18.56 -37.26
N VAL A 207 -20.57 18.07 -36.28
CA VAL A 207 -19.61 16.96 -36.47
C VAL A 207 -19.84 15.90 -35.38
N LEU A 208 -21.09 15.45 -35.23
CA LEU A 208 -21.43 14.28 -34.43
C LEU A 208 -21.67 13.08 -35.36
N ASN A 209 -20.84 12.06 -35.16
CA ASN A 209 -21.00 10.64 -35.48
C ASN A 209 -20.98 10.17 -36.95
N VAL A 210 -19.89 9.46 -37.25
CA VAL A 210 -19.63 8.31 -38.15
C VAL A 210 -18.14 8.47 -38.53
N ILE A 211 -17.15 7.75 -37.99
CA ILE A 211 -17.09 6.38 -37.43
C ILE A 211 -16.40 6.34 -36.04
N SER A 212 -16.76 5.34 -35.23
CA SER A 212 -16.14 4.85 -33.98
C SER A 212 -14.60 4.71 -34.00
N ASN A 213 -13.81 4.55 -32.91
CA ASN A 213 -13.98 4.26 -31.48
C ASN A 213 -12.65 4.72 -30.78
N THR A 214 -12.51 5.15 -29.53
CA THR A 214 -13.43 5.46 -28.39
C THR A 214 -12.71 6.51 -27.49
N VAL A 215 -13.43 7.17 -26.58
CA VAL A 215 -12.88 8.07 -25.55
C VAL A 215 -11.76 7.42 -24.70
N PRO A 216 -10.54 8.00 -24.60
CA PRO A 216 -9.60 7.63 -23.56
C PRO A 216 -10.04 8.20 -22.21
N ARG A 217 -10.13 7.34 -21.20
CA ARG A 217 -10.65 7.61 -19.84
C ARG A 217 -9.86 8.65 -19.01
N LYS A 218 -8.92 9.41 -19.59
CA LYS A 218 -7.95 10.24 -18.84
C LYS A 218 -8.59 11.35 -17.98
N ALA A 219 -9.68 11.98 -18.42
CA ALA A 219 -10.41 12.95 -17.60
C ALA A 219 -11.18 12.34 -16.41
N LEU A 220 -11.30 11.01 -16.34
CA LEU A 220 -11.75 10.26 -15.16
C LEU A 220 -10.59 9.62 -14.38
N LYS A 221 -9.36 9.61 -14.92
CA LYS A 221 -8.21 8.95 -14.29
C LYS A 221 -7.38 9.88 -13.38
N MET A 222 -7.58 11.19 -13.44
CA MET A 222 -6.96 12.15 -12.49
C MET A 222 -7.56 12.12 -11.08
N ALA A 223 -8.52 11.23 -10.81
CA ALA A 223 -9.00 10.89 -9.46
C ALA A 223 -8.40 9.57 -8.91
N HIS A 224 -7.43 8.97 -9.61
CA HIS A 224 -6.97 7.59 -9.40
C HIS A 224 -5.53 7.49 -8.87
N ASP A 225 -5.15 8.33 -7.90
CA ASP A 225 -3.92 8.12 -7.11
C ASP A 225 -4.09 8.46 -5.61
N ILE A 226 -5.30 8.26 -5.11
CA ILE A 226 -5.51 8.00 -3.68
C ILE A 226 -5.34 6.49 -3.49
N ARG A 227 -4.20 6.03 -2.96
CA ARG A 227 -4.13 4.69 -2.33
C ARG A 227 -5.24 4.67 -1.28
N GLN A 228 -6.24 3.80 -1.46
CA GLN A 228 -7.41 3.82 -0.58
C GLN A 228 -7.02 3.23 0.77
N GLN A 229 -6.61 4.12 1.68
CA GLN A 229 -6.25 3.83 3.06
C GLN A 229 -7.54 3.75 3.89
N VAL A 230 -7.74 2.66 4.60
CA VAL A 230 -8.89 2.46 5.49
C VAL A 230 -8.43 2.11 6.90
N ASN A 231 -9.03 2.78 7.89
CA ASN A 231 -8.79 2.46 9.30
C ASN A 231 -9.74 1.31 9.68
N PHE A 232 -9.21 0.08 9.70
CA PHE A 232 -9.95 -1.08 10.17
C PHE A 232 -10.02 -1.08 11.70
N ILE A 233 -11.24 -0.95 12.23
CA ILE A 233 -11.47 -0.83 13.67
C ILE A 233 -11.56 -2.24 14.27
N THR A 234 -10.46 -2.70 14.85
CA THR A 234 -10.34 -4.01 15.47
C THR A 234 -9.25 -4.03 16.53
N GLY A 235 -9.50 -4.77 17.62
CA GLY A 235 -8.44 -5.22 18.54
C GLY A 235 -7.96 -6.66 18.27
N ASN A 236 -8.59 -7.35 17.33
CA ASN A 236 -8.34 -8.77 17.06
C ASN A 236 -7.29 -8.94 15.96
N LYS A 237 -6.08 -9.35 16.36
CA LYS A 237 -4.94 -9.56 15.45
C LYS A 237 -5.23 -10.57 14.33
N ASN A 238 -5.96 -11.65 14.61
CA ASN A 238 -6.29 -12.66 13.59
C ASN A 238 -7.24 -12.09 12.52
N LYS A 239 -8.25 -11.30 12.92
CA LYS A 239 -9.11 -10.56 11.99
C LYS A 239 -8.29 -9.62 11.11
N LEU A 240 -7.36 -8.85 11.71
CA LEU A 240 -6.47 -7.95 10.96
C LEU A 240 -5.62 -8.72 9.94
N THR A 241 -4.99 -9.85 10.33
CA THR A 241 -4.19 -10.67 9.41
C THR A 241 -5.02 -11.24 8.26
N GLU A 242 -6.28 -11.66 8.51
CA GLU A 242 -7.17 -12.12 7.45
C GLU A 242 -7.59 -10.98 6.50
N VAL A 243 -7.92 -9.80 7.03
CA VAL A 243 -8.31 -8.63 6.22
C VAL A 243 -7.14 -8.12 5.36
N LYS A 244 -5.96 -7.94 5.96
CA LYS A 244 -4.73 -7.54 5.24
C LYS A 244 -4.42 -8.49 4.09
N ALA A 245 -4.40 -9.80 4.34
CA ALA A 245 -4.11 -10.83 3.34
C ALA A 245 -5.11 -10.93 2.16
N ILE A 246 -6.23 -10.19 2.21
CA ILE A 246 -7.24 -10.17 1.13
C ILE A 246 -7.34 -8.79 0.47
N LEU A 247 -7.11 -7.71 1.23
CA LEU A 247 -7.26 -6.33 0.75
C LEU A 247 -5.93 -5.70 0.28
N GLU A 248 -4.81 -6.04 0.92
CA GLU A 248 -3.50 -5.50 0.54
C GLU A 248 -2.92 -6.27 -0.66
N PRO A 249 -2.18 -5.61 -1.57
CA PRO A 249 -1.81 -4.19 -1.56
C PRO A 249 -2.88 -3.24 -2.15
N ALA A 250 -4.03 -3.75 -2.61
CA ALA A 250 -5.01 -2.96 -3.37
C ALA A 250 -5.74 -1.87 -2.55
N ILE A 251 -5.85 -2.07 -1.23
CA ILE A 251 -6.43 -1.15 -0.25
C ILE A 251 -5.52 -1.24 0.97
N GLN A 252 -4.92 -0.14 1.42
CA GLN A 252 -4.05 -0.13 2.60
C GLN A 252 -4.90 -0.23 3.87
N VAL A 253 -4.57 -1.17 4.77
CA VAL A 253 -5.36 -1.44 5.97
C VAL A 253 -4.56 -1.11 7.23
N ASP A 254 -4.85 0.05 7.81
CA ASP A 254 -4.34 0.41 9.14
C ASP A 254 -5.28 -0.11 10.22
N SER A 255 -4.74 -0.57 11.35
CA SER A 255 -5.55 -1.05 12.47
C SER A 255 -5.66 0.03 13.55
N ARG A 256 -6.89 0.34 13.99
CA ARG A 256 -7.11 1.12 15.22
C ARG A 256 -7.98 0.33 16.18
N ALA A 257 -7.57 0.20 17.43
CA ALA A 257 -8.43 -0.30 18.49
C ALA A 257 -9.19 0.88 19.10
N LEU A 258 -10.49 0.97 18.80
CA LEU A 258 -11.40 1.92 19.44
C LEU A 258 -12.41 1.16 20.29
N ASP A 259 -12.69 1.68 21.48
CA ASP A 259 -13.80 1.20 22.32
C ASP A 259 -15.10 1.82 21.79
N LEU A 260 -15.89 1.02 21.07
CA LEU A 260 -17.14 1.44 20.43
C LEU A 260 -18.30 0.74 21.11
N ILE A 261 -19.33 1.51 21.46
CA ILE A 261 -20.59 0.97 21.97
C ILE A 261 -21.30 0.24 20.82
N GLU A 262 -21.46 -1.07 20.96
CA GLU A 262 -22.30 -1.88 20.07
C GLU A 262 -23.76 -1.79 20.54
N VAL A 263 -24.62 -1.19 19.71
CA VAL A 263 -26.05 -1.06 20.00
C VAL A 263 -26.78 -2.39 19.85
N GLN A 264 -27.80 -2.61 20.67
CA GLN A 264 -28.77 -3.67 20.42
C GLN A 264 -29.80 -3.16 19.41
N ALA A 265 -29.80 -3.74 18.21
CA ALA A 265 -30.69 -3.37 17.11
C ALA A 265 -31.52 -4.57 16.63
N ALA A 266 -32.48 -4.34 15.73
CA ALA A 266 -33.36 -5.40 15.23
C ALA A 266 -32.68 -6.27 14.16
N THR A 267 -31.67 -5.72 13.47
CA THR A 267 -30.89 -6.38 12.42
C THR A 267 -29.40 -6.22 12.67
N MET A 268 -28.58 -7.13 12.13
CA MET A 268 -27.11 -7.03 12.22
C MET A 268 -26.61 -5.81 11.44
N GLU A 269 -27.23 -5.56 10.30
CA GLU A 269 -27.01 -4.42 9.43
C GLU A 269 -27.12 -3.09 10.20
N GLU A 270 -28.15 -2.90 11.04
CA GLU A 270 -28.29 -1.73 11.91
C GLU A 270 -27.13 -1.59 12.91
N VAL A 271 -26.68 -2.69 13.54
CA VAL A 271 -25.54 -2.68 14.47
C VAL A 271 -24.26 -2.26 13.76
N THR A 272 -23.96 -2.88 12.61
CA THR A 272 -22.73 -2.59 11.85
C THR A 272 -22.75 -1.17 11.28
N ILE A 273 -23.91 -0.64 10.84
CA ILE A 273 -24.06 0.75 10.40
C ILE A 273 -23.77 1.72 11.55
N ASP A 274 -24.38 1.54 12.72
CA ASP A 274 -24.17 2.44 13.87
C ASP A 274 -22.72 2.42 14.35
N LYS A 275 -22.12 1.22 14.45
CA LYS A 275 -20.69 1.01 14.73
C LYS A 275 -19.78 1.73 13.72
N CYS A 276 -20.12 1.67 12.43
CA CYS A 276 -19.37 2.34 11.37
C CYS A 276 -19.47 3.87 11.45
N ARG A 277 -20.66 4.42 11.72
CA ARG A 277 -20.84 5.88 11.91
C ARG A 277 -20.03 6.38 13.11
N ARG A 278 -20.12 5.71 14.26
CA ARG A 278 -19.33 6.06 15.47
C ARG A 278 -17.82 5.97 15.21
N ALA A 279 -17.37 4.96 14.47
CA ALA A 279 -15.98 4.84 14.05
C ALA A 279 -15.56 6.06 13.20
N ALA A 280 -16.35 6.43 12.20
CA ALA A 280 -16.07 7.53 11.29
C ALA A 280 -15.94 8.87 12.05
N ASP A 281 -16.89 9.13 12.96
CA ASP A 281 -16.93 10.34 13.80
C ASP A 281 -15.71 10.46 14.75
N LEU A 282 -15.12 9.34 15.19
CA LEU A 282 -13.92 9.32 16.04
C LEU A 282 -12.60 9.34 15.25
N VAL A 283 -12.56 8.70 14.09
CA VAL A 283 -11.36 8.63 13.23
C VAL A 283 -11.19 9.89 12.40
N MET A 284 -12.28 10.60 12.10
CA MET A 284 -12.31 11.78 11.21
C MET A 284 -11.78 11.47 9.79
N GLY A 285 -12.08 10.28 9.27
CA GLY A 285 -11.63 9.81 7.96
C GLY A 285 -12.16 8.42 7.61
N PRO A 286 -11.61 7.77 6.57
CA PRO A 286 -12.10 6.48 6.08
C PRO A 286 -11.98 5.37 7.12
N VAL A 287 -13.08 4.66 7.37
CA VAL A 287 -13.18 3.57 8.35
C VAL A 287 -13.75 2.31 7.73
N LEU A 288 -13.27 1.19 8.24
CA LEU A 288 -13.82 -0.14 7.99
C LEU A 288 -14.14 -0.78 9.35
N VAL A 289 -15.33 -1.32 9.52
CA VAL A 289 -15.71 -2.12 10.69
C VAL A 289 -16.23 -3.48 10.24
N GLU A 290 -16.18 -4.47 11.14
CA GLU A 290 -16.65 -5.83 10.87
C GLU A 290 -17.39 -6.42 12.06
N ASP A 291 -18.58 -6.95 11.79
CA ASP A 291 -19.32 -7.82 12.70
C ASP A 291 -19.47 -9.24 12.12
N THR A 292 -19.52 -10.21 13.02
CA THR A 292 -19.54 -11.64 12.67
C THR A 292 -20.65 -12.34 13.44
N CYS A 293 -21.58 -12.97 12.73
CA CYS A 293 -22.65 -13.79 13.31
C CYS A 293 -22.44 -15.27 13.03
N LEU A 294 -22.99 -16.10 13.93
CA LEU A 294 -23.25 -17.50 13.71
C LEU A 294 -24.73 -17.73 14.00
N CYS A 295 -25.49 -17.95 12.93
CA CYS A 295 -26.95 -18.00 12.96
C CYS A 295 -27.40 -19.46 12.88
N PHE A 296 -28.23 -19.94 13.80
CA PHE A 296 -28.79 -21.29 13.73
C PHE A 296 -30.23 -21.23 13.21
N ASP A 297 -30.53 -21.96 12.14
CA ASP A 297 -31.85 -21.89 11.49
C ASP A 297 -32.96 -22.34 12.47
N ALA A 298 -32.68 -23.42 13.22
CA ALA A 298 -33.56 -23.98 14.24
C ALA A 298 -33.85 -23.04 15.44
N LEU A 299 -33.11 -21.93 15.60
CA LEU A 299 -33.30 -20.90 16.63
C LEU A 299 -33.68 -19.53 16.06
N ASN A 300 -34.14 -19.45 14.80
CA ASN A 300 -34.41 -18.19 14.08
C ASN A 300 -33.19 -17.25 14.09
N ASP A 301 -32.07 -17.75 13.56
CA ASP A 301 -30.79 -17.06 13.43
C ASP A 301 -30.07 -16.67 14.74
N LEU A 302 -30.57 -17.06 15.91
CA LEU A 302 -29.81 -16.99 17.18
C LEU A 302 -28.68 -18.04 17.21
N PRO A 303 -27.55 -17.81 17.91
CA PRO A 303 -27.23 -16.64 18.74
C PRO A 303 -26.91 -15.35 17.96
N GLY A 304 -26.70 -15.43 16.64
CA GLY A 304 -26.44 -14.26 15.81
C GLY A 304 -25.15 -13.55 16.23
N PRO A 305 -25.18 -12.24 16.60
CA PRO A 305 -23.99 -11.54 17.13
C PRO A 305 -23.47 -12.05 18.47
N TYR A 306 -24.34 -12.64 19.30
CA TYR A 306 -24.11 -12.75 20.75
C TYR A 306 -23.23 -13.95 21.14
N ILE A 307 -22.02 -14.04 20.55
CA ILE A 307 -21.13 -15.19 20.64
C ILE A 307 -19.88 -14.85 21.45
N LEU A 308 -19.69 -15.56 22.57
CA LEU A 308 -18.55 -15.38 23.48
C LEU A 308 -17.55 -16.56 23.47
N GLY A 309 -17.73 -17.55 22.59
CA GLY A 309 -16.89 -18.74 22.46
C GLY A 309 -17.61 -19.92 21.82
N HIS A 310 -16.97 -21.09 21.70
CA HIS A 310 -17.62 -22.33 21.22
C HIS A 310 -18.37 -23.11 22.30
N ASP A 311 -18.01 -22.91 23.58
CA ASP A 311 -18.48 -23.77 24.66
C ASP A 311 -19.99 -23.64 24.90
N GLY A 312 -20.68 -24.77 24.77
CA GLY A 312 -22.13 -24.85 24.94
C GLY A 312 -22.94 -24.45 23.71
N LEU A 313 -22.37 -23.81 22.68
CA LEU A 313 -23.12 -23.46 21.46
C LEU A 313 -23.71 -24.69 20.77
N ASN A 314 -22.95 -25.77 20.66
CA ASN A 314 -23.46 -27.05 20.15
C ASN A 314 -24.54 -27.70 21.05
N LYS A 315 -24.58 -27.36 22.35
CA LYS A 315 -25.61 -27.83 23.29
C LYS A 315 -26.93 -27.07 23.11
N LEU A 316 -26.91 -25.81 22.64
CA LEU A 316 -28.14 -25.06 22.33
C LEU A 316 -29.00 -25.81 21.30
N LEU A 317 -28.35 -26.47 20.34
CA LEU A 317 -29.03 -27.29 19.33
C LEU A 317 -29.24 -28.75 19.74
N ALA A 318 -28.89 -29.19 20.96
CA ALA A 318 -28.92 -30.61 21.32
C ALA A 318 -30.31 -31.25 21.12
N GLY A 319 -31.39 -30.53 21.45
CA GLY A 319 -32.77 -30.97 21.31
C GLY A 319 -33.42 -30.72 19.94
N HIS A 320 -32.73 -30.08 19.00
CA HIS A 320 -33.25 -29.78 17.67
C HIS A 320 -32.78 -30.84 16.67
N GLU A 321 -33.65 -31.39 15.82
CA GLU A 321 -33.22 -32.29 14.74
C GLU A 321 -32.40 -31.53 13.69
N ASP A 322 -32.85 -30.33 13.35
CA ASP A 322 -32.14 -29.43 12.46
C ASP A 322 -30.89 -28.85 13.12
N LYS A 323 -29.80 -28.85 12.35
CA LYS A 323 -28.46 -28.38 12.72
C LYS A 323 -27.92 -27.36 11.71
N SER A 324 -28.68 -26.97 10.67
CA SER A 324 -28.18 -26.00 9.71
C SER A 324 -27.93 -24.65 10.36
N ALA A 325 -26.84 -24.03 9.91
CA ALA A 325 -26.38 -22.76 10.43
C ALA A 325 -25.69 -21.96 9.33
N LYS A 326 -25.65 -20.65 9.52
CA LYS A 326 -25.00 -19.71 8.62
C LYS A 326 -23.93 -18.95 9.40
N ALA A 327 -22.70 -19.02 8.91
CA ALA A 327 -21.68 -18.05 9.29
C ALA A 327 -21.88 -16.80 8.43
N VAL A 328 -22.01 -15.63 9.06
CA VAL A 328 -22.25 -14.35 8.37
C VAL A 328 -21.18 -13.35 8.81
N CYS A 329 -20.52 -12.71 7.84
CA CYS A 329 -19.63 -11.58 8.09
C CYS A 329 -20.22 -10.36 7.39
N THR A 330 -20.38 -9.26 8.12
CA THR A 330 -20.81 -7.98 7.57
C THR A 330 -19.71 -6.96 7.81
N PHE A 331 -19.09 -6.46 6.74
CA PHE A 331 -18.26 -5.27 6.78
C PHE A 331 -19.12 -4.03 6.51
N ALA A 332 -18.78 -2.93 7.16
CA ALA A 332 -19.29 -1.60 6.80
C ALA A 332 -18.13 -0.64 6.56
N TYR A 333 -18.15 0.02 5.41
CA TYR A 333 -17.20 1.07 5.03
C TYR A 333 -17.89 2.44 5.08
N SER A 334 -17.19 3.45 5.60
CA SER A 334 -17.55 4.86 5.41
C SER A 334 -16.30 5.66 5.06
N ALA A 335 -16.45 6.66 4.18
CA ALA A 335 -15.37 7.57 3.80
C ALA A 335 -15.03 8.60 4.90
N GLY A 336 -15.91 8.79 5.89
CA GLY A 336 -15.71 9.73 6.99
C GLY A 336 -17.02 10.24 7.60
N PRO A 337 -16.94 11.17 8.56
CA PRO A 337 -18.11 11.76 9.21
C PRO A 337 -19.15 12.27 8.20
N GLY A 338 -20.42 11.94 8.43
CA GLY A 338 -21.53 12.31 7.53
C GLY A 338 -21.67 11.49 6.24
N HIS A 339 -20.74 10.57 5.92
CA HIS A 339 -20.91 9.61 4.83
C HIS A 339 -21.65 8.36 5.32
N GLU A 340 -22.71 7.99 4.60
CA GLU A 340 -23.54 6.82 4.95
C GLU A 340 -22.78 5.50 4.76
N PRO A 341 -22.75 4.60 5.75
CA PRO A 341 -22.02 3.34 5.64
C PRO A 341 -22.54 2.42 4.54
N ILE A 342 -21.60 1.81 3.81
CA ILE A 342 -21.87 0.84 2.74
C ILE A 342 -21.56 -0.55 3.27
N LEU A 343 -22.56 -1.45 3.18
CA LEU A 343 -22.47 -2.81 3.70
C LEU A 343 -21.99 -3.83 2.67
N PHE A 344 -21.08 -4.70 3.10
CA PHE A 344 -20.59 -5.86 2.34
C PHE A 344 -20.75 -7.12 3.18
N GLN A 345 -21.75 -7.93 2.84
CA GLN A 345 -22.06 -9.14 3.59
C GLN A 345 -21.66 -10.41 2.83
N GLY A 346 -20.96 -11.32 3.51
CA GLY A 346 -20.62 -12.65 3.04
C GLY A 346 -21.22 -13.72 3.93
N ILE A 347 -21.79 -14.77 3.32
CA ILE A 347 -22.48 -15.85 4.01
C ILE A 347 -21.88 -17.18 3.59
N THR A 348 -21.66 -18.06 4.56
CA THR A 348 -21.37 -19.48 4.33
C THR A 348 -22.36 -20.32 5.12
N GLU A 349 -23.16 -21.11 4.41
CA GLU A 349 -24.06 -22.11 4.97
C GLU A 349 -23.25 -23.34 5.39
N GLY A 350 -23.68 -24.00 6.47
CA GLY A 350 -23.01 -25.14 7.05
C GLY A 350 -23.88 -25.78 8.13
N LYS A 351 -23.26 -26.54 9.03
CA LYS A 351 -23.97 -27.24 10.12
C LYS A 351 -23.21 -27.15 11.44
N ILE A 352 -23.94 -27.19 12.55
CA ILE A 352 -23.35 -27.27 13.88
C ILE A 352 -23.14 -28.72 14.30
N VAL A 353 -21.92 -29.04 14.71
CA VAL A 353 -21.46 -30.39 15.01
C VAL A 353 -20.75 -30.46 16.37
N PRO A 354 -20.54 -31.67 16.93
CA PRO A 354 -19.59 -31.87 18.02
C PRO A 354 -18.21 -31.34 17.63
N ALA A 355 -17.51 -30.70 18.58
CA ALA A 355 -16.26 -29.99 18.29
C ALA A 355 -15.17 -30.92 17.75
N ARG A 356 -14.49 -30.49 16.67
CA ARG A 356 -13.32 -31.17 16.07
C ARG A 356 -12.24 -30.15 15.68
N GLY A 357 -11.00 -30.60 15.48
CA GLY A 357 -9.87 -29.73 15.18
C GLY A 357 -9.39 -28.87 16.37
N PRO A 358 -8.40 -27.99 16.18
CA PRO A 358 -7.82 -27.16 17.23
C PRO A 358 -8.75 -26.02 17.67
N ALA A 359 -8.91 -25.84 18.99
CA ALA A 359 -9.74 -24.78 19.60
C ALA A 359 -9.09 -23.37 19.56
N ASN A 360 -8.33 -23.06 18.50
CA ASN A 360 -7.47 -21.88 18.43
C ASN A 360 -8.24 -20.58 18.12
N PHE A 361 -9.46 -20.67 17.57
CA PHE A 361 -10.21 -19.50 17.12
C PHE A 361 -11.74 -19.66 17.23
N GLY A 362 -12.34 -18.93 18.17
CA GLY A 362 -13.79 -18.71 18.24
C GLY A 362 -14.61 -20.00 18.22
N TRP A 363 -15.48 -20.11 17.21
CA TRP A 363 -16.42 -21.22 17.01
C TRP A 363 -16.05 -22.14 15.83
N ASP A 364 -14.86 -21.96 15.23
CA ASP A 364 -14.37 -22.80 14.12
C ASP A 364 -14.47 -24.32 14.38
N PRO A 365 -14.25 -24.85 15.61
CA PRO A 365 -14.34 -26.30 15.87
C PRO A 365 -15.73 -26.91 15.73
N ILE A 366 -16.81 -26.10 15.77
CA ILE A 366 -18.19 -26.60 15.79
C ILE A 366 -18.97 -26.29 14.50
N PHE A 367 -18.41 -25.50 13.58
CA PHE A 367 -19.05 -25.15 12.31
C PHE A 367 -18.47 -26.00 11.18
N GLU A 368 -19.29 -26.90 10.64
CA GLU A 368 -18.95 -27.80 9.54
C GLU A 368 -19.36 -27.25 8.18
N TYR A 369 -18.43 -27.29 7.22
CA TYR A 369 -18.64 -27.04 5.80
C TYR A 369 -18.13 -28.25 5.02
N GLU A 370 -19.00 -28.87 4.21
CA GLU A 370 -18.69 -30.02 3.34
C GLU A 370 -17.91 -31.18 4.06
N GLY A 371 -18.26 -31.46 5.32
CA GLY A 371 -17.71 -32.57 6.11
C GLY A 371 -16.43 -32.26 6.91
N LYS A 372 -15.81 -31.08 6.73
CA LYS A 372 -14.75 -30.57 7.60
C LYS A 372 -15.29 -29.44 8.49
N THR A 373 -14.91 -29.41 9.75
CA THR A 373 -15.04 -28.18 10.56
C THR A 373 -14.05 -27.12 10.09
N TYR A 374 -14.35 -25.84 10.33
CA TYR A 374 -13.40 -24.76 10.03
C TYR A 374 -12.05 -24.92 10.74
N ALA A 375 -12.02 -25.58 11.90
CA ALA A 375 -10.77 -25.89 12.61
C ALA A 375 -9.98 -27.07 12.00
N GLU A 376 -10.65 -27.96 11.25
CA GLU A 376 -10.00 -29.07 10.50
C GLU A 376 -9.46 -28.62 9.13
N MET A 377 -9.72 -27.37 8.72
CA MET A 377 -9.23 -26.79 7.47
C MET A 377 -7.88 -26.07 7.67
N THR A 378 -7.04 -26.07 6.65
CA THR A 378 -5.90 -25.11 6.63
C THR A 378 -6.42 -23.69 6.46
N LYS A 379 -5.59 -22.68 6.78
CA LYS A 379 -5.96 -21.27 6.60
C LYS A 379 -6.28 -20.95 5.14
N GLU A 380 -5.57 -21.57 4.20
CA GLU A 380 -5.71 -21.42 2.75
C GLU A 380 -6.98 -22.12 2.23
N GLU A 381 -7.35 -23.27 2.81
CA GLU A 381 -8.63 -23.94 2.54
C GLU A 381 -9.80 -23.07 3.03
N LYS A 382 -9.78 -22.69 4.32
CA LYS A 382 -10.83 -21.87 4.96
C LYS A 382 -11.01 -20.53 4.23
N ASN A 383 -9.92 -19.86 3.89
CA ASN A 383 -9.97 -18.56 3.24
C ASN A 383 -10.73 -18.59 1.91
N LYS A 384 -10.67 -19.68 1.13
CA LYS A 384 -11.40 -19.77 -0.16
C LYS A 384 -12.91 -19.81 -0.02
N ILE A 385 -13.44 -20.29 1.12
CA ILE A 385 -14.87 -20.55 1.32
C ILE A 385 -15.50 -19.74 2.46
N SER A 386 -14.71 -18.96 3.21
CA SER A 386 -15.19 -18.29 4.41
C SER A 386 -16.17 -17.15 4.11
N HIS A 387 -17.12 -16.98 5.01
CA HIS A 387 -18.05 -15.85 5.07
C HIS A 387 -17.30 -14.51 5.06
N ARG A 388 -16.18 -14.37 5.79
CA ARG A 388 -15.32 -13.18 5.77
C ARG A 388 -14.69 -12.92 4.41
N PHE A 389 -14.11 -13.93 3.76
CA PHE A 389 -13.54 -13.78 2.41
C PHE A 389 -14.59 -13.36 1.38
N LYS A 390 -15.78 -13.97 1.41
CA LYS A 390 -16.90 -13.59 0.54
C LYS A 390 -17.35 -12.13 0.74
N ALA A 391 -17.29 -11.63 1.98
CA ALA A 391 -17.59 -10.24 2.30
C ALA A 391 -16.50 -9.30 1.75
N LEU A 392 -15.22 -9.64 1.97
CA LEU A 392 -14.07 -8.87 1.50
C LEU A 392 -13.92 -8.87 -0.02
N GLN A 393 -14.29 -9.96 -0.72
CA GLN A 393 -14.38 -9.97 -2.18
C GLN A 393 -15.40 -8.96 -2.72
N LYS A 394 -16.56 -8.82 -2.07
CA LYS A 394 -17.57 -7.81 -2.44
C LYS A 394 -17.05 -6.39 -2.21
N LEU A 395 -16.38 -6.17 -1.08
CA LEU A 395 -15.73 -4.90 -0.74
C LEU A 395 -14.65 -4.55 -1.78
N GLN A 396 -13.72 -5.47 -2.08
CA GLN A 396 -12.66 -5.27 -3.06
C GLN A 396 -13.21 -5.02 -4.47
N ALA A 397 -14.25 -5.76 -4.88
CA ALA A 397 -14.94 -5.53 -6.14
C ALA A 397 -15.61 -4.14 -6.20
N TRP A 398 -16.21 -3.68 -5.09
CA TRP A 398 -16.81 -2.36 -5.00
C TRP A 398 -15.77 -1.24 -5.09
N PHE A 399 -14.67 -1.33 -4.34
CA PHE A 399 -13.55 -0.37 -4.43
C PHE A 399 -12.98 -0.33 -5.85
N LYS A 400 -12.78 -1.49 -6.50
CA LYS A 400 -12.35 -1.57 -7.91
C LYS A 400 -13.33 -0.91 -8.88
N LEU A 401 -14.64 -0.94 -8.60
CA LEU A 401 -15.64 -0.22 -9.38
C LEU A 401 -15.56 1.30 -9.16
N GLN A 402 -15.41 1.77 -7.91
CA GLN A 402 -15.22 3.20 -7.62
C GLN A 402 -13.96 3.77 -8.29
N LEU A 403 -12.92 2.94 -8.43
CA LEU A 403 -11.67 3.29 -9.11
C LEU A 403 -11.75 3.31 -10.64
N THR A 404 -12.86 2.85 -11.24
CA THR A 404 -13.04 2.76 -12.71
C THR A 404 -14.22 3.57 -13.25
N THR A 405 -14.92 4.29 -12.37
CA THR A 405 -16.11 5.11 -12.63
C THR A 405 -15.84 6.57 -12.31
#